data_AF-A0A1Y3CBB9-F1
#
_entry.id   AF-A0A1Y3CBB9-F1
#
_cell.length_a   1.000
_cell.length_b   1.000
_cell.length_c   1.000
_cell.angle_alpha   90.00
_cell.angle_beta   90.00
_cell.angle_gamma   90.00
#
_symmetry.space_group_name_H-M   'P 1'
#
loop_
_entity.id
_entity.type
_entity.pdbx_description
1 polymer ?
#
loop_
_entity_poly.entity_id
_entity_poly.type
_entity_poly.pdbx_seq_one_letter_code
_entity_poly.pdbx_strand_id
1 'polypeptide(L)'
;MRGCYVEQKIIGELFGVEIHSPVSRSEVRSLVKAKQDFVESKVETEKLTTHQALLDAGDIVEDFINSLSEDDGKAFVNYYSDEVVAISDSTPDIKEINNKSEAESYHLQAQFIFNELSANLKVFGSNSALSGANPANVNLAIEYIDRSLEIEPSNPIYLNLKGLLVWNGLGDKEKARPLIEKAAELAPRDITIQHNLKSLQDPNGCFIATAAFGTPMAYEVNELRLFRDTWLMQKKSGRLFIKTYYTLSPNVANFVSEKPILKKMIRVGLKPIINLVEKFNKAKAP
;
A
#
# COMPACT_ATOMS: atom_id res chain seq x y z
N MET A 1 18.05 63.28 14.06
CA MET A 1 17.09 62.35 13.45
C MET A 1 16.45 61.56 14.57
N ARG A 2 15.19 61.81 14.92
CA ARG A 2 14.45 61.00 15.90
C ARG A 2 14.07 59.70 15.19
N GLY A 3 14.63 58.57 15.62
CA GLY A 3 14.21 57.26 15.11
C GLY A 3 12.76 57.02 15.51
N CYS A 4 11.89 56.77 14.54
CA CYS A 4 10.55 56.25 14.79
C CYS A 4 10.71 54.86 15.41
N TYR A 5 10.57 54.77 16.73
CA TYR A 5 10.32 53.48 17.38
C TYR A 5 8.90 53.06 16.99
N VAL A 6 8.79 52.00 16.18
CA VAL A 6 7.52 51.32 15.96
C VAL A 6 7.20 50.64 17.29
N GLU A 7 6.09 51.04 17.91
CA GLU A 7 5.65 50.50 19.19
C GLU A 7 5.28 49.02 18.98
N GLN A 8 6.13 48.13 19.49
CA GLN A 8 5.93 46.68 19.35
C GLN A 8 4.81 46.25 20.30
N LYS A 9 3.71 45.76 19.72
CA LYS A 9 2.58 45.22 20.49
C LYS A 9 2.64 43.70 20.49
N ILE A 10 2.55 43.08 21.67
CA ILE A 10 2.40 41.62 21.78
C ILE A 10 1.08 41.22 21.13
N ILE A 11 1.15 40.29 20.18
CA ILE A 11 -0.01 39.73 19.48
C ILE A 11 -0.30 38.29 19.88
N GLY A 12 0.63 37.60 20.56
CA GLY A 12 0.37 36.36 21.30
C GLY A 12 1.64 35.72 21.83
N GLU A 13 1.47 34.59 22.51
CA GLU A 13 2.55 33.79 23.10
C GLU A 13 2.30 32.31 22.78
N LEU A 14 3.32 31.61 22.30
CA LEU A 14 3.26 30.16 22.11
C LEU A 14 4.56 29.51 22.56
N PHE A 15 4.45 28.36 23.22
CA PHE A 15 5.60 27.60 23.72
C PHE A 15 6.58 28.46 24.56
N GLY A 16 6.07 29.50 25.24
CA GLY A 16 6.87 30.44 26.02
C GLY A 16 7.59 31.54 25.23
N VAL A 17 7.23 31.74 23.95
CA VAL A 17 7.79 32.79 23.09
C VAL A 17 6.70 33.81 22.74
N GLU A 18 6.94 35.06 23.13
CA GLU A 18 6.10 36.20 22.76
C GLU A 18 6.36 36.62 21.30
N ILE A 19 5.29 36.83 20.55
CA ILE A 19 5.31 37.35 19.18
C ILE A 19 4.77 38.77 19.19
N HIS A 20 5.49 39.69 18.54
CA HIS A 20 5.11 41.09 18.42
C HIS A 20 4.65 41.45 17.00
N SER A 21 3.85 42.50 16.88
CA SER A 21 3.59 43.18 15.60
C SER A 21 4.49 44.42 15.48
N PRO A 22 5.16 44.64 14.33
CA PRO A 22 5.19 43.74 13.17
C PRO A 22 6.01 42.47 13.44
N VAL A 23 5.55 41.34 12.89
CA VAL A 23 6.17 40.02 13.11
C VAL A 23 7.64 40.00 12.68
N SER A 24 8.52 39.56 13.57
CA SER A 24 9.95 39.42 13.28
C SER A 24 10.35 37.96 13.02
N ARG A 25 11.23 37.75 12.02
CA ARG A 25 11.76 36.41 11.72
C ARG A 25 12.54 35.80 12.89
N SER A 26 13.19 36.62 13.72
CA SER A 26 13.96 36.16 14.88
C SER A 26 13.07 35.56 15.98
N GLU A 27 11.91 36.17 16.24
CA GLU A 27 10.94 35.64 17.19
C GLU A 27 10.35 34.34 16.68
N VAL A 28 9.99 34.29 15.39
CA VAL A 28 9.49 33.05 14.75
C VAL A 28 10.53 31.94 14.83
N ARG A 29 11.81 32.21 14.58
CA ARG A 29 12.89 31.22 14.74
C ARG A 29 12.98 30.70 16.18
N SER A 30 12.89 31.58 17.18
CA SER A 30 12.89 31.18 18.58
C SER A 30 11.67 30.32 18.92
N LEU A 31 10.51 30.67 18.37
CA LEU A 31 9.27 29.90 18.50
C LEU A 31 9.39 28.51 17.88
N VAL A 32 9.97 28.34 16.68
CA VAL A 32 10.13 26.99 16.10
C VAL A 32 11.06 26.12 16.95
N LYS A 33 12.08 26.71 17.58
CA LYS A 33 12.93 25.99 18.55
C LYS A 33 12.18 25.63 19.82
N ALA A 34 11.46 26.57 20.41
CA ALA A 34 10.67 26.32 21.62
C ALA A 34 9.56 25.28 21.38
N LYS A 35 8.99 25.24 20.17
CA LYS A 35 8.07 24.19 19.74
C LYS A 35 8.73 22.80 19.79
N GLN A 36 10.00 22.70 19.42
CA GLN A 36 10.73 21.43 19.47
C GLN A 36 10.92 20.96 20.91
N ASP A 37 11.34 21.86 21.80
CA ASP A 37 11.46 21.58 23.24
C ASP A 37 10.11 21.14 23.83
N PHE A 38 9.01 21.78 23.39
CA PHE A 38 7.66 21.41 23.78
C PHE A 38 7.30 19.98 23.32
N VAL A 39 7.56 19.63 22.06
CA VAL A 39 7.33 18.28 21.50
C VAL A 39 8.12 17.24 22.28
N GLU A 40 9.40 17.49 22.54
CA GLU A 40 10.27 16.58 23.32
C GLU A 40 9.74 16.39 24.74
N SER A 41 9.33 17.48 25.40
CA SER A 41 8.75 17.42 26.75
C SER A 41 7.45 16.59 26.78
N LYS A 42 6.61 16.70 25.75
CA LYS A 42 5.35 15.94 25.62
C LYS A 42 5.61 14.45 25.44
N VAL A 43 6.60 14.08 24.64
CA VAL A 43 7.01 12.69 24.45
C VAL A 43 7.50 12.09 25.77
N GLU A 44 8.32 12.82 26.54
CA GLU A 44 8.86 12.34 27.82
C GLU A 44 7.81 12.25 28.93
N THR A 45 6.99 13.28 29.08
CA THR A 45 6.07 13.42 30.23
C THR A 45 4.76 12.65 30.02
N GLU A 46 4.20 12.69 28.81
CA GLU A 46 2.90 12.11 28.50
C GLU A 46 3.00 10.75 27.80
N LYS A 47 4.23 10.27 27.52
CA LYS A 47 4.51 9.04 26.76
C LYS A 47 3.82 9.00 25.39
N LEU A 48 3.60 10.18 24.80
CA LEU A 48 3.08 10.30 23.44
C LEU A 48 4.14 9.84 22.44
N THR A 49 3.69 9.42 21.25
CA THR A 49 4.61 9.25 20.12
C THR A 49 5.06 10.63 19.64
N THR A 50 6.26 10.73 19.06
CA THR A 50 6.76 12.00 18.51
C THR A 50 5.80 12.58 17.47
N HIS A 51 5.18 11.72 16.65
CA HIS A 51 4.14 12.15 15.69
C HIS A 51 2.95 12.81 16.38
N GLN A 52 2.47 12.24 17.48
CA GLN A 52 1.29 12.77 18.17
C GLN A 52 1.61 14.10 18.87
N ALA A 53 2.77 14.21 19.50
CA ALA A 53 3.23 15.48 20.06
C ALA A 53 3.46 16.56 18.97
N LEU A 54 3.91 16.18 17.77
CA LEU A 54 4.03 17.08 16.62
C LEU A 54 2.67 17.58 16.11
N LEU A 55 1.64 16.73 16.09
CA LEU A 55 0.27 17.14 15.74
C LEU A 55 -0.27 18.13 16.78
N ASP A 56 -0.17 17.81 18.07
CA ASP A 56 -0.63 18.70 19.15
C ASP A 56 0.04 20.08 19.08
N ALA A 57 1.35 20.11 18.79
CA ALA A 57 2.09 21.35 18.60
C ALA A 57 1.68 22.10 17.31
N GLY A 58 1.30 21.36 16.26
CA GLY A 58 0.78 21.90 15.01
C GLY A 58 -0.54 22.64 15.22
N ASP A 59 -1.48 22.00 15.91
CA ASP A 59 -2.81 22.55 16.20
C ASP A 59 -2.71 23.89 16.97
N ILE A 60 -1.82 23.97 17.97
CA ILE A 60 -1.56 25.22 18.72
C ILE A 60 -1.09 26.36 17.79
N VAL A 61 -0.22 26.05 16.82
CA VAL A 61 0.28 27.06 15.87
C VAL A 61 -0.81 27.47 14.89
N GLU A 62 -1.63 26.54 14.42
CA GLU A 62 -2.76 26.82 13.53
C GLU A 62 -3.80 27.73 14.20
N ASP A 63 -4.16 27.43 15.44
CA ASP A 63 -5.05 28.27 16.26
C ASP A 63 -4.50 29.69 16.42
N PHE A 64 -3.20 29.81 16.66
CA PHE A 64 -2.56 31.13 16.75
C PHE A 64 -2.62 31.89 15.43
N ILE A 65 -2.28 31.25 14.30
CA ILE A 65 -2.34 31.87 12.97
C ILE A 65 -3.75 32.41 12.69
N ASN A 66 -4.79 31.64 13.04
CA ASN A 66 -6.18 32.03 12.87
C ASN A 66 -6.61 33.23 13.75
N SER A 67 -5.86 33.53 14.82
CA SER A 67 -6.09 34.68 15.69
C SER A 67 -5.42 35.98 15.22
N LEU A 68 -4.50 35.89 14.24
CA LEU A 68 -3.72 37.03 13.77
C LEU A 68 -4.48 37.92 12.80
N SER A 69 -4.02 39.18 12.67
CA SER A 69 -4.43 40.05 11.57
C SER A 69 -3.97 39.46 10.23
N GLU A 70 -4.62 39.83 9.12
CA GLU A 70 -4.26 39.30 7.80
C GLU A 70 -2.79 39.59 7.42
N ASP A 71 -2.29 40.78 7.78
CA ASP A 71 -0.92 41.20 7.49
C ASP A 71 0.10 40.46 8.37
N ASP A 72 -0.15 40.38 9.68
CA ASP A 72 0.73 39.64 10.61
C ASP A 72 0.71 38.14 10.33
N GLY A 73 -0.46 37.58 10.01
CA GLY A 73 -0.63 36.17 9.64
C GLY A 73 0.16 35.79 8.40
N LYS A 74 0.11 36.60 7.33
CA LYS A 74 0.93 36.38 6.12
C LYS A 74 2.43 36.44 6.44
N ALA A 75 2.87 37.43 7.22
CA ALA A 75 4.26 37.56 7.61
C ALA A 75 4.74 36.37 8.46
N PHE A 76 3.94 35.98 9.45
CA PHE A 76 4.21 34.84 10.32
C PHE A 76 4.30 33.54 9.54
N VAL A 77 3.31 33.23 8.69
CA VAL A 77 3.29 31.98 7.90
C VAL A 77 4.51 31.89 6.98
N ASN A 78 4.91 32.99 6.34
CA ASN A 78 6.10 33.01 5.49
C ASN A 78 7.37 32.66 6.29
N TYR A 79 7.62 33.36 7.40
CA TYR A 79 8.80 33.09 8.22
C TYR A 79 8.75 31.71 8.88
N TYR A 80 7.58 31.28 9.34
CA TYR A 80 7.41 30.00 10.01
C TYR A 80 7.66 28.84 9.05
N SER A 81 7.14 28.93 7.82
CA SER A 81 7.39 27.93 6.78
C SER A 81 8.88 27.82 6.46
N ASP A 82 9.57 28.95 6.27
CA ASP A 82 11.01 28.98 5.99
C ASP A 82 11.84 28.35 7.13
N GLU A 83 11.51 28.67 8.39
CA GLU A 83 12.26 28.18 9.55
C GLU A 83 11.94 26.70 9.86
N VAL A 84 10.70 26.24 9.65
CA VAL A 84 10.33 24.82 9.78
C VAL A 84 11.05 23.97 8.73
N VAL A 85 11.11 24.41 7.47
CA VAL A 85 11.85 23.70 6.41
C VAL A 85 13.33 23.61 6.80
N ALA A 86 13.94 24.72 7.23
CA ALA A 86 15.34 24.75 7.66
C ALA A 86 15.61 23.80 8.86
N ILE A 87 14.67 23.68 9.80
CA ILE A 87 14.79 22.75 10.92
C ILE A 87 14.60 21.31 10.45
N SER A 88 13.59 21.01 9.64
CA SER A 88 13.36 19.66 9.11
C SER A 88 14.57 19.13 8.31
N ASP A 89 15.32 20.00 7.65
CA ASP A 89 16.54 19.61 6.94
C ASP A 89 17.77 19.45 7.85
N SER A 90 17.74 20.01 9.06
CA SER A 90 18.85 19.97 10.01
C SER A 90 18.66 19.00 11.19
N THR A 91 17.43 18.58 11.49
CA THR A 91 17.13 17.56 12.52
C THR A 91 16.80 16.20 11.88
N PRO A 92 17.68 15.20 12.04
CA PRO A 92 17.49 13.87 11.46
C PRO A 92 16.16 13.21 11.84
N ASP A 93 15.74 13.34 13.11
CA ASP A 93 14.54 12.67 13.62
C ASP A 93 13.25 13.20 12.99
N ILE A 94 13.11 14.52 12.79
CA ILE A 94 11.91 15.12 12.18
C ILE A 94 11.86 14.80 10.68
N LYS A 95 13.00 14.88 9.99
CA LYS A 95 13.11 14.47 8.59
C LYS A 95 12.68 13.02 8.41
N GLU A 96 13.16 12.15 9.29
CA GLU A 96 12.84 10.72 9.27
C GLU A 96 11.35 10.48 9.55
N ILE A 97 10.74 11.20 10.50
CA ILE A 97 9.31 11.10 10.79
C ILE A 97 8.46 11.54 9.61
N ASN A 98 8.75 12.70 9.01
CA ASN A 98 8.02 13.21 7.87
C ASN A 98 8.13 12.27 6.66
N ASN A 99 9.34 11.79 6.39
CA ASN A 99 9.57 10.82 5.33
C ASN A 99 8.77 9.52 5.57
N LYS A 100 8.76 8.99 6.81
CA LYS A 100 7.96 7.79 7.13
C LYS A 100 6.46 8.00 6.96
N SER A 101 5.93 9.14 7.42
CA SER A 101 4.51 9.49 7.23
C SER A 101 4.14 9.61 5.74
N GLU A 102 5.03 10.20 4.93
CA GLU A 102 4.86 10.27 3.49
C GLU A 102 4.89 8.89 2.82
N ALA A 103 5.83 8.02 3.23
CA ALA A 103 5.91 6.64 2.74
C ALA A 103 4.62 5.85 3.05
N GLU A 104 4.08 6.00 4.26
CA GLU A 104 2.82 5.39 4.68
C GLU A 104 1.62 5.91 3.86
N SER A 105 1.56 7.22 3.61
CA SER A 105 0.52 7.83 2.78
C SER A 105 0.48 7.25 1.36
N TYR A 106 1.63 7.16 0.71
CA TYR A 106 1.74 6.54 -0.61
C TYR A 106 1.36 5.05 -0.58
N HIS A 107 1.76 4.33 0.47
CA HIS A 107 1.40 2.93 0.63
C HIS A 107 -0.13 2.74 0.71
N LEU A 108 -0.82 3.56 1.49
CA LEU A 108 -2.29 3.52 1.61
C LEU A 108 -2.98 3.78 0.27
N GLN A 109 -2.47 4.74 -0.53
CA GLN A 109 -3.00 5.03 -1.87
C GLN A 109 -2.82 3.84 -2.82
N ALA A 110 -1.63 3.21 -2.82
CA ALA A 110 -1.40 1.99 -3.59
C ALA A 110 -2.30 0.83 -3.13
N GLN A 111 -2.49 0.67 -1.82
CA GLN A 111 -3.32 -0.38 -1.23
C GLN A 111 -4.79 -0.21 -1.60
N PHE A 112 -5.30 1.01 -1.62
CA PHE A 112 -6.67 1.31 -2.06
C PHE A 112 -6.90 0.81 -3.49
N ILE A 113 -6.03 1.17 -4.43
CA ILE A 113 -6.15 0.72 -5.83
C ILE A 113 -5.99 -0.80 -5.95
N PHE A 114 -5.11 -1.41 -5.15
CA PHE A 114 -4.99 -2.87 -5.11
C PHE A 114 -6.28 -3.56 -4.63
N ASN A 115 -7.00 -2.95 -3.67
CA ASN A 115 -8.28 -3.46 -3.21
C ASN A 115 -9.34 -3.39 -4.32
N GLU A 116 -9.37 -2.30 -5.10
CA GLU A 116 -10.23 -2.19 -6.28
C GLU A 116 -9.90 -3.25 -7.33
N LEU A 117 -8.61 -3.44 -7.63
CA LEU A 117 -8.13 -4.48 -8.53
C LEU A 117 -8.60 -5.87 -8.06
N SER A 118 -8.41 -6.17 -6.79
CA SER A 118 -8.78 -7.45 -6.18
C SER A 118 -10.29 -7.68 -6.25
N ALA A 119 -11.10 -6.64 -6.00
CA ALA A 119 -12.55 -6.71 -6.14
C ALA A 119 -12.95 -6.99 -7.59
N ASN A 120 -12.32 -6.34 -8.57
CA ASN A 120 -12.59 -6.57 -9.98
C ASN A 120 -12.25 -7.99 -10.41
N LEU A 121 -11.09 -8.51 -10.01
CA LEU A 121 -10.69 -9.89 -10.28
C LEU A 121 -11.64 -10.90 -9.64
N LYS A 122 -12.17 -10.60 -8.44
CA LYS A 122 -13.12 -11.47 -7.74
C LYS A 122 -14.51 -11.48 -8.39
N VAL A 123 -15.02 -10.30 -8.77
CA VAL A 123 -16.39 -10.14 -9.27
C VAL A 123 -16.49 -10.44 -10.77
N PHE A 124 -15.57 -9.89 -11.57
CA PHE A 124 -15.63 -9.94 -13.03
C PHE A 124 -14.61 -10.91 -13.65
N GLY A 125 -13.69 -11.44 -12.85
CA GLY A 125 -12.58 -12.27 -13.35
C GLY A 125 -11.52 -11.49 -14.14
N SER A 126 -11.67 -10.17 -14.27
CA SER A 126 -10.75 -9.32 -15.02
C SER A 126 -10.83 -7.87 -14.53
N ASN A 127 -9.74 -7.11 -14.71
CA ASN A 127 -9.71 -5.66 -14.48
C ASN A 127 -10.06 -4.85 -15.74
N SER A 128 -10.77 -5.44 -16.71
CA SER A 128 -11.07 -4.81 -17.99
C SER A 128 -12.43 -4.13 -17.99
N ALA A 129 -12.53 -2.93 -18.59
CA ALA A 129 -13.82 -2.29 -18.83
C ALA A 129 -14.75 -3.16 -19.70
N LEU A 130 -14.17 -4.03 -20.54
CA LEU A 130 -14.93 -4.95 -21.39
C LEU A 130 -15.67 -6.04 -20.60
N SER A 131 -15.29 -6.29 -19.34
CA SER A 131 -16.03 -7.19 -18.45
C SER A 131 -17.10 -6.48 -17.62
N GLY A 132 -17.32 -5.17 -17.81
CA GLY A 132 -18.22 -4.35 -17.00
C GLY A 132 -17.61 -3.85 -15.69
N ALA A 133 -16.31 -4.07 -15.47
CA ALA A 133 -15.58 -3.55 -14.32
C ALA A 133 -15.23 -2.07 -14.53
N ASN A 134 -15.06 -1.31 -13.44
CA ASN A 134 -14.34 -0.04 -13.48
C ASN A 134 -12.84 -0.34 -13.26
N PRO A 135 -11.96 -0.24 -14.27
CA PRO A 135 -10.57 -0.70 -14.15
C PRO A 135 -9.79 0.07 -13.08
N ALA A 136 -9.19 -0.67 -12.15
CA ALA A 136 -8.22 -0.12 -11.20
C ALA A 136 -6.95 0.31 -11.94
N ASN A 137 -6.38 1.47 -11.59
CA ASN A 137 -5.19 2.00 -12.23
C ASN A 137 -3.90 1.40 -11.64
N VAL A 138 -3.56 0.20 -12.11
CA VAL A 138 -2.39 -0.57 -11.63
C VAL A 138 -1.08 0.20 -11.74
N ASN A 139 -0.88 0.94 -12.84
CA ASN A 139 0.37 1.68 -13.05
C ASN A 139 0.55 2.79 -12.01
N LEU A 140 -0.53 3.51 -11.68
CA LEU A 140 -0.52 4.52 -10.63
C LEU A 140 -0.25 3.91 -9.24
N ALA A 141 -0.84 2.74 -8.96
CA ALA A 141 -0.54 2.03 -7.71
C ALA A 141 0.93 1.62 -7.59
N ILE A 142 1.56 1.23 -8.71
CA ILE A 142 2.99 0.92 -8.76
C ILE A 142 3.83 2.19 -8.53
N GLU A 143 3.44 3.32 -9.12
CA GLU A 143 4.13 4.60 -8.87
C GLU A 143 4.08 4.98 -7.38
N TYR A 144 2.90 4.90 -6.75
CA TYR A 144 2.78 5.17 -5.32
C TYR A 144 3.65 4.25 -4.47
N ILE A 145 3.60 2.93 -4.69
CA ILE A 145 4.39 2.01 -3.88
C ILE A 145 5.90 2.16 -4.13
N ASP A 146 6.29 2.61 -5.33
CA ASP A 146 7.68 2.94 -5.63
C ASP A 146 8.17 4.13 -4.81
N ARG A 147 7.34 5.18 -4.62
CA ARG A 147 7.67 6.28 -3.71
C ARG A 147 7.84 5.82 -2.26
N SER A 148 6.97 4.95 -1.77
CA SER A 148 7.15 4.35 -0.43
C SER A 148 8.45 3.57 -0.31
N LEU A 149 8.85 2.85 -1.37
CA LEU A 149 10.09 2.05 -1.40
C LEU A 149 11.35 2.91 -1.65
N GLU A 150 11.24 4.09 -2.24
CA GLU A 150 12.34 5.07 -2.29
C GLU A 150 12.72 5.53 -0.88
N ILE A 151 11.71 5.70 -0.01
CA ILE A 151 11.89 6.13 1.37
C ILE A 151 12.25 4.95 2.29
N GLU A 152 11.56 3.82 2.17
CA GLU A 152 11.79 2.60 2.97
C GLU A 152 12.07 1.36 2.08
N PRO A 153 13.29 1.21 1.52
CA PRO A 153 13.60 0.19 0.50
C PRO A 153 13.53 -1.27 0.99
N SER A 154 13.51 -1.46 2.31
CA SER A 154 13.50 -2.78 2.96
C SER A 154 12.23 -3.00 3.78
N ASN A 155 11.17 -2.21 3.57
CA ASN A 155 9.90 -2.45 4.22
C ASN A 155 9.20 -3.68 3.59
N PRO A 156 8.97 -4.76 4.37
CA PRO A 156 8.43 -6.01 3.84
C PRO A 156 7.00 -5.87 3.32
N ILE A 157 6.19 -4.99 3.93
CA ILE A 157 4.80 -4.77 3.53
C ILE A 157 4.77 -4.11 2.14
N TYR A 158 5.61 -3.12 1.91
CA TYR A 158 5.66 -2.39 0.63
C TYR A 158 6.18 -3.29 -0.49
N LEU A 159 7.23 -4.08 -0.23
CA LEU A 159 7.75 -5.07 -1.18
C LEU A 159 6.69 -6.11 -1.55
N ASN A 160 5.94 -6.62 -0.57
CA ASN A 160 4.85 -7.55 -0.80
C ASN A 160 3.75 -6.92 -1.66
N LEU A 161 3.30 -5.70 -1.36
CA LEU A 161 2.28 -5.00 -2.14
C LEU A 161 2.71 -4.76 -3.58
N LYS A 162 3.95 -4.30 -3.81
CA LYS A 162 4.52 -4.14 -5.16
C LYS A 162 4.51 -5.46 -5.91
N GLY A 163 4.94 -6.55 -5.27
CA GLY A 163 4.89 -7.89 -5.85
C GLY A 163 3.47 -8.31 -6.25
N LEU A 164 2.47 -8.05 -5.40
CA LEU A 164 1.07 -8.37 -5.69
C LEU A 164 0.49 -7.54 -6.84
N LEU A 165 0.84 -6.26 -6.96
CA LEU A 165 0.44 -5.39 -8.06
C LEU A 165 1.03 -5.87 -9.39
N VAL A 166 2.32 -6.21 -9.40
CA VAL A 166 3.00 -6.74 -10.58
C VAL A 166 2.41 -8.10 -10.99
N TRP A 167 2.11 -8.97 -10.03
CA TRP A 167 1.54 -10.28 -10.31
C TRP A 167 0.08 -10.21 -10.78
N ASN A 168 -0.79 -9.58 -10.01
CA ASN A 168 -2.24 -9.60 -10.25
C ASN A 168 -2.70 -8.52 -11.23
N GLY A 169 -1.99 -7.40 -11.28
CA GLY A 169 -2.33 -6.26 -12.13
C GLY A 169 -1.68 -6.35 -13.50
N LEU A 170 -0.37 -6.60 -13.56
CA LEU A 170 0.37 -6.71 -14.83
C LEU A 170 0.46 -8.14 -15.38
N GLY A 171 0.17 -9.16 -14.56
CA GLY A 171 0.30 -10.56 -14.95
C GLY A 171 1.76 -11.04 -15.02
N ASP A 172 2.73 -10.25 -14.56
CA ASP A 172 4.16 -10.54 -14.67
C ASP A 172 4.66 -11.27 -13.41
N LYS A 173 4.39 -12.58 -13.36
CA LYS A 173 4.76 -13.43 -12.22
C LYS A 173 6.28 -13.48 -11.99
N GLU A 174 7.06 -13.41 -13.06
CA GLU A 174 8.52 -13.49 -13.00
C GLU A 174 9.11 -12.28 -12.28
N LYS A 175 8.62 -11.06 -12.58
CA LYS A 175 9.05 -9.85 -11.86
C LYS A 175 8.47 -9.75 -10.45
N ALA A 176 7.29 -10.30 -10.21
CA ALA A 176 6.67 -10.29 -8.88
C ALA A 176 7.41 -11.18 -7.88
N ARG A 177 7.95 -12.31 -8.34
CA ARG A 177 8.60 -13.32 -7.49
C ARG A 177 9.70 -12.79 -6.58
N PRO A 178 10.76 -12.14 -7.09
CA PRO A 178 11.85 -11.67 -6.22
C PRO A 178 11.38 -10.66 -5.18
N LEU A 179 10.31 -9.89 -5.46
CA LEU A 179 9.76 -8.92 -4.51
C LEU A 179 9.08 -9.59 -3.32
N ILE A 180 8.23 -10.59 -3.59
CA ILE A 180 7.49 -11.31 -2.54
C ILE A 180 8.43 -12.24 -1.76
N GLU A 181 9.43 -12.84 -2.43
CA GLU A 181 10.49 -13.63 -1.76
C GLU A 181 11.27 -12.76 -0.78
N LYS A 182 11.76 -11.59 -1.23
CA LYS A 182 12.46 -10.64 -0.35
C LYS A 182 11.58 -10.17 0.80
N ALA A 183 10.30 -9.88 0.56
CA ALA A 183 9.36 -9.50 1.61
C ALA A 183 9.21 -10.61 2.67
N ALA A 184 9.09 -11.86 2.24
CA ALA A 184 8.94 -13.02 3.11
C ALA A 184 10.22 -13.31 3.93
N GLU A 185 11.40 -13.08 3.35
CA GLU A 185 12.68 -13.16 4.06
C GLU A 185 12.79 -12.11 5.17
N LEU A 186 12.37 -10.87 4.88
CA LEU A 186 12.40 -9.77 5.83
C LEU A 186 11.34 -9.90 6.94
N ALA A 187 10.20 -10.54 6.65
CA ALA A 187 9.10 -10.77 7.59
C ALA A 187 8.67 -12.25 7.66
N PRO A 188 9.49 -13.14 8.24
CA PRO A 188 9.22 -14.59 8.23
C PRO A 188 8.00 -15.00 9.05
N ARG A 189 7.55 -14.14 9.98
CA ARG A 189 6.38 -14.39 10.85
C ARG A 189 5.09 -13.76 10.32
N ASP A 190 5.15 -12.98 9.24
CA ASP A 190 3.96 -12.36 8.67
C ASP A 190 3.16 -13.41 7.88
N ILE A 191 2.00 -13.78 8.42
CA ILE A 191 1.14 -14.83 7.87
C ILE A 191 0.66 -14.45 6.46
N THR A 192 0.37 -13.17 6.23
CA THR A 192 -0.14 -12.67 4.94
C THR A 192 0.93 -12.78 3.87
N ILE A 193 2.15 -12.32 4.16
CA ILE A 193 3.28 -12.37 3.21
C ILE A 193 3.64 -13.82 2.90
N GLN A 194 3.71 -14.69 3.92
CA GLN A 194 3.98 -16.12 3.72
C GLN A 194 2.89 -16.80 2.89
N HIS A 195 1.62 -16.45 3.11
CA HIS A 195 0.51 -16.93 2.29
C HIS A 195 0.62 -16.48 0.83
N ASN A 196 0.97 -15.21 0.59
CA ASN A 196 1.15 -14.66 -0.75
C ASN A 196 2.33 -15.33 -1.46
N LEU A 197 3.45 -15.52 -0.75
CA LEU A 197 4.61 -16.24 -1.26
C LEU A 197 4.23 -17.66 -1.67
N LYS A 198 3.53 -18.40 -0.80
CA LYS A 198 3.06 -19.75 -1.10
C LYS A 198 2.13 -19.78 -2.30
N SER A 199 1.21 -18.83 -2.41
CA SER A 199 0.27 -18.71 -3.53
C SER A 199 0.98 -18.42 -4.84
N LEU A 200 2.00 -17.56 -4.80
CA LEU A 200 2.85 -17.25 -5.94
C LEU A 200 3.73 -18.45 -6.30
N GLN A 201 4.36 -19.08 -5.33
CA GLN A 201 5.23 -20.22 -5.56
C GLN A 201 4.48 -21.48 -5.94
N ASP A 202 3.16 -21.57 -5.67
CA ASP A 202 2.36 -22.75 -5.99
C ASP A 202 2.56 -23.12 -7.47
N PRO A 203 3.35 -24.18 -7.73
CA PRO A 203 3.52 -24.72 -9.07
C PRO A 203 2.19 -25.36 -9.50
N ASN A 204 1.29 -25.61 -8.54
CA ASN A 204 0.02 -26.24 -8.74
C ASN A 204 -1.06 -25.22 -9.17
N GLY A 205 -0.80 -24.33 -10.12
CA GLY A 205 -1.92 -23.63 -10.79
C GLY A 205 -2.79 -24.62 -11.56
N CYS A 206 -4.11 -24.46 -11.66
CA CYS A 206 -4.84 -25.15 -12.75
C CYS A 206 -4.56 -24.38 -14.05
N PHE A 207 -3.37 -24.52 -14.64
CA PHE A 207 -2.87 -23.72 -15.77
C PHE A 207 -3.86 -23.56 -16.92
N ILE A 208 -4.48 -24.66 -17.37
CA ILE A 208 -5.48 -24.61 -18.46
C ILE A 208 -6.74 -23.87 -18.02
N ALA A 209 -7.19 -24.07 -16.78
CA ALA A 209 -8.36 -23.38 -16.24
C ALA A 209 -8.04 -21.88 -16.05
N THR A 210 -6.89 -21.53 -15.50
CA THR A 210 -6.42 -20.15 -15.39
C THR A 210 -6.31 -19.47 -16.75
N ALA A 211 -5.77 -20.14 -17.77
CA ALA A 211 -5.71 -19.61 -19.14
C ALA A 211 -7.11 -19.41 -19.75
N ALA A 212 -8.05 -20.31 -19.45
CA ALA A 212 -9.43 -20.20 -19.92
C ALA A 212 -10.20 -19.10 -19.19
N PHE A 213 -10.17 -19.04 -17.87
CA PHE A 213 -10.94 -18.10 -17.03
C PHE A 213 -10.27 -16.73 -16.89
N GLY A 214 -9.00 -16.60 -17.24
CA GLY A 214 -8.28 -15.33 -17.34
C GLY A 214 -7.55 -14.91 -16.06
N THR A 215 -7.89 -15.51 -14.91
CA THR A 215 -7.23 -15.23 -13.64
C THR A 215 -7.06 -16.51 -12.82
N PRO A 216 -5.96 -16.65 -12.07
CA PRO A 216 -5.82 -17.71 -11.10
C PRO A 216 -6.81 -17.58 -9.95
N MET A 217 -7.43 -16.42 -9.73
CA MET A 217 -8.37 -16.18 -8.63
C MET A 217 -9.83 -16.47 -8.97
N ALA A 218 -10.13 -16.91 -10.20
CA ALA A 218 -11.50 -17.22 -10.60
C ALA A 218 -12.10 -18.30 -9.69
N TYR A 219 -13.38 -18.13 -9.31
CA TYR A 219 -14.11 -19.05 -8.45
C TYR A 219 -13.99 -20.50 -8.95
N GLU A 220 -14.18 -20.70 -10.26
CA GLU A 220 -14.07 -22.00 -10.92
C GLU A 220 -12.70 -22.66 -10.78
N VAL A 221 -11.64 -21.84 -10.81
CA VAL A 221 -10.26 -22.30 -10.65
C VAL A 221 -10.02 -22.72 -9.21
N ASN A 222 -10.60 -22.00 -8.25
CA ASN A 222 -10.48 -22.32 -6.82
C ASN A 222 -11.21 -23.62 -6.46
N GLU A 223 -12.40 -23.88 -7.00
CA GLU A 223 -13.12 -25.15 -6.76
C GLU A 223 -12.32 -26.37 -7.24
N LEU A 224 -11.68 -26.26 -8.41
CA LEU A 224 -10.82 -27.30 -8.95
C LEU A 224 -9.56 -27.51 -8.12
N ARG A 225 -8.97 -26.43 -7.58
CA ARG A 225 -7.83 -26.52 -6.64
C ARG A 225 -8.24 -27.19 -5.35
N LEU A 226 -9.36 -26.80 -4.75
CA LEU A 226 -9.87 -27.40 -3.52
C LEU A 226 -10.07 -28.90 -3.69
N PHE A 227 -10.68 -29.33 -4.79
CA PHE A 227 -10.84 -30.75 -5.10
C PHE A 227 -9.50 -31.47 -5.30
N ARG A 228 -8.55 -30.81 -5.97
CA ARG A 228 -7.20 -31.35 -6.12
C ARG A 228 -6.55 -31.58 -4.76
N ASP A 229 -6.58 -30.58 -3.90
CA ASP A 229 -5.83 -30.56 -2.66
C ASP A 229 -6.43 -31.48 -1.61
N THR A 230 -7.77 -31.50 -1.53
CA THR A 230 -8.50 -32.30 -0.54
C THR A 230 -8.67 -33.77 -0.95
N TRP A 231 -8.76 -34.07 -2.25
CA TRP A 231 -9.09 -35.42 -2.72
C TRP A 231 -8.03 -36.03 -3.63
N LEU A 232 -7.64 -35.37 -4.73
CA LEU A 232 -6.67 -35.96 -5.68
C LEU A 232 -5.30 -36.19 -5.03
N MET A 233 -4.81 -35.25 -4.22
CA MET A 233 -3.51 -35.40 -3.55
C MET A 233 -3.48 -36.55 -2.55
N GLN A 234 -4.62 -36.93 -1.98
CA GLN A 234 -4.72 -38.04 -1.02
C GLN A 234 -4.56 -39.42 -1.67
N LYS A 235 -4.77 -39.54 -2.99
CA LYS A 235 -4.71 -40.80 -3.73
C LYS A 235 -3.44 -40.89 -4.59
N LYS A 236 -2.82 -42.08 -4.65
CA LYS A 236 -1.63 -42.33 -5.51
C LYS A 236 -1.92 -42.05 -7.00
N SER A 237 -3.11 -42.45 -7.48
CA SER A 237 -3.58 -42.17 -8.84
C SER A 237 -3.81 -40.68 -9.08
N GLY A 238 -4.34 -39.96 -8.10
CA GLY A 238 -4.54 -38.51 -8.20
C GLY A 238 -3.21 -37.74 -8.25
N ARG A 239 -2.20 -38.16 -7.47
CA ARG A 239 -0.84 -37.60 -7.57
C ARG A 239 -0.18 -37.84 -8.93
N LEU A 240 -0.40 -39.01 -9.55
CA LEU A 240 0.09 -39.29 -10.91
C LEU A 240 -0.62 -38.45 -11.97
N PHE A 241 -1.94 -38.28 -11.85
CA PHE A 241 -2.73 -37.40 -12.70
C PHE A 241 -2.24 -35.95 -12.62
N ILE A 242 -2.07 -35.44 -11.40
CA ILE A 242 -1.51 -34.13 -11.07
C ILE A 242 -0.14 -33.96 -11.76
N LYS A 243 0.79 -34.90 -11.57
CA LYS A 243 2.12 -34.82 -12.17
C LYS A 243 2.07 -34.75 -13.71
N THR A 244 1.22 -35.57 -14.31
CA THR A 244 1.04 -35.59 -15.78
C THR A 244 0.43 -34.27 -16.27
N TYR A 245 -0.61 -33.79 -15.59
CA TYR A 245 -1.23 -32.50 -15.84
C TYR A 245 -0.17 -31.39 -15.79
N TYR A 246 0.63 -31.31 -14.73
CA TYR A 246 1.65 -30.28 -14.55
C TYR A 246 2.78 -30.31 -15.57
N THR A 247 3.08 -31.49 -16.11
CA THR A 247 4.11 -31.62 -17.15
C THR A 247 3.59 -31.15 -18.51
N LEU A 248 2.30 -31.36 -18.81
CA LEU A 248 1.72 -31.07 -20.13
C LEU A 248 1.00 -29.71 -20.19
N SER A 249 0.40 -29.29 -19.08
CA SER A 249 -0.51 -28.15 -19.02
C SER A 249 0.12 -26.78 -19.35
N PRO A 250 1.41 -26.48 -19.07
CA PRO A 250 1.95 -25.16 -19.36
C PRO A 250 1.94 -24.82 -20.85
N ASN A 251 2.39 -25.75 -21.70
CA ASN A 251 2.41 -25.56 -23.16
C ASN A 251 1.00 -25.42 -23.74
N VAL A 252 0.07 -26.23 -23.22
CA VAL A 252 -1.34 -26.16 -23.63
C VAL A 252 -1.98 -24.86 -23.17
N ALA A 253 -1.69 -24.40 -21.95
CA ALA A 253 -2.23 -23.16 -21.39
C ALA A 253 -1.76 -21.93 -22.17
N ASN A 254 -0.48 -21.88 -22.55
CA ASN A 254 0.05 -20.81 -23.39
C ASN A 254 -0.70 -20.73 -24.73
N PHE A 255 -0.86 -21.87 -25.42
CA PHE A 255 -1.61 -21.92 -26.69
C PHE A 255 -3.10 -21.53 -26.53
N VAL A 256 -3.71 -21.89 -25.41
CA VAL A 256 -5.11 -21.53 -25.09
C VAL A 256 -5.24 -20.04 -24.78
N SER A 257 -4.26 -19.45 -24.09
CA SER A 257 -4.30 -18.07 -23.64
C SER A 257 -4.38 -17.05 -24.78
N GLU A 258 -3.89 -17.41 -25.97
CA GLU A 258 -3.89 -16.55 -27.15
C GLU A 258 -5.20 -16.61 -27.96
N LYS A 259 -6.07 -17.61 -27.73
CA LYS A 259 -7.21 -17.90 -28.60
C LYS A 259 -8.57 -17.74 -27.88
N PRO A 260 -9.34 -16.66 -28.14
CA PRO A 260 -10.62 -16.40 -27.47
C PRO A 260 -11.65 -17.52 -27.64
N ILE A 261 -11.73 -18.11 -28.83
CA ILE A 261 -12.66 -19.22 -29.14
C ILE A 261 -12.31 -20.45 -28.30
N LEU A 262 -11.02 -20.76 -28.16
CA LEU A 262 -10.55 -21.92 -27.42
C LEU A 262 -10.78 -21.77 -25.91
N LYS A 263 -10.58 -20.55 -25.37
CA LYS A 263 -10.97 -20.22 -23.99
C LYS A 263 -12.46 -20.48 -23.76
N LYS A 264 -13.34 -20.03 -24.68
CA LYS A 264 -14.78 -20.24 -24.57
C LYS A 264 -15.15 -21.72 -24.59
N MET A 265 -14.55 -22.51 -25.49
CA MET A 265 -14.77 -23.96 -25.54
C MET A 265 -14.34 -24.64 -24.24
N ILE A 266 -13.17 -24.28 -23.70
CA ILE A 266 -12.67 -24.85 -22.44
C ILE A 266 -13.57 -24.45 -21.27
N ARG A 267 -14.03 -23.19 -21.19
CA ARG A 267 -15.00 -22.77 -20.15
C ARG A 267 -16.28 -23.59 -20.21
N VAL A 268 -16.84 -23.78 -21.40
CA VAL A 268 -18.08 -24.56 -21.58
C VAL A 268 -17.86 -26.04 -21.21
N GLY A 269 -16.73 -26.63 -21.61
CA GLY A 269 -16.39 -28.01 -21.29
C GLY A 269 -16.06 -28.23 -19.80
N LEU A 270 -15.44 -27.25 -19.13
CA LEU A 270 -15.11 -27.35 -17.71
C LEU A 270 -16.32 -27.09 -16.80
N LYS A 271 -17.30 -26.28 -17.21
CA LYS A 271 -18.50 -25.99 -16.41
C LYS A 271 -19.21 -27.21 -15.81
N PRO A 272 -19.53 -28.29 -16.54
CA PRO A 272 -20.16 -29.47 -15.95
C PRO A 272 -19.26 -30.16 -14.92
N ILE A 273 -17.94 -30.19 -15.17
CA ILE A 273 -16.96 -30.77 -14.24
C ILE A 273 -16.87 -29.93 -12.97
N ILE A 274 -16.82 -28.61 -13.09
CA ILE A 274 -16.80 -27.67 -11.97
C ILE A 274 -18.06 -27.82 -11.14
N ASN A 275 -19.25 -27.88 -11.75
CA ASN A 275 -20.51 -28.07 -11.02
C ASN A 275 -20.55 -29.41 -10.26
N LEU A 276 -19.97 -30.47 -10.83
CA LEU A 276 -19.84 -31.77 -10.15
C LEU A 276 -18.87 -31.68 -8.97
N VAL A 277 -17.72 -31.05 -9.19
CA VAL A 277 -16.69 -30.82 -8.18
C VAL A 277 -17.21 -29.95 -7.04
N GLU A 278 -17.95 -28.89 -7.33
CA GLU A 278 -18.57 -28.01 -6.36
C GLU A 278 -19.54 -28.79 -5.45
N LYS A 279 -20.42 -29.60 -6.04
CA LYS A 279 -21.32 -30.47 -5.27
C LYS A 279 -20.55 -31.44 -4.38
N PHE A 280 -19.46 -32.01 -4.90
CA PHE A 280 -18.60 -32.90 -4.13
C PHE A 280 -17.90 -32.19 -2.97
N ASN A 281 -17.34 -31.00 -3.21
CA ASN A 281 -16.68 -30.19 -2.19
C ASN A 281 -17.68 -29.81 -1.09
N LYS A 282 -18.89 -29.38 -1.45
CA LYS A 282 -19.97 -29.07 -0.48
C LYS A 282 -20.39 -30.29 0.34
N ALA A 283 -20.46 -31.48 -0.27
CA ALA A 283 -20.81 -32.72 0.44
C ALA A 283 -19.72 -33.23 1.40
N LYS A 284 -18.50 -32.67 1.30
CA LYS A 284 -17.35 -33.00 2.15
C LYS A 284 -16.88 -31.84 3.03
N ALA A 285 -17.54 -30.69 2.94
CA ALA A 285 -17.32 -29.60 3.86
C ALA A 285 -17.72 -30.07 5.28
N PRO A 286 -16.90 -29.83 6.30
CA PRO A 286 -17.22 -30.18 7.68
C PRO A 286 -18.47 -29.45 8.19
#